data_AF-A0A662CM44-F1
#
_entry.id   AF-A0A662CM44-F1
#
_cell.length_a   1.000
_cell.length_b   1.000
_cell.length_c   1.000
_cell.angle_alpha   90.00
_cell.angle_beta   90.00
_cell.angle_gamma   90.00
#
_symmetry.space_group_name_H-M   'P 1'
#
loop_
_entity.id
_entity.type
_entity.pdbx_description
1 polymer ?
#
loop_
_entity_poly.entity_id
_entity_poly.type
_entity_poly.pdbx_seq_one_letter_code
_entity_poly.pdbx_strand_id
1 'polypeptide(L)'
;YDYAVFPYSYFKCKDGYAFLSGFTDPNWAAVCEIMNRPDLQQQFPTIKERLTPENQPKIQHEIEKWTQNYTSEELLEIITEYSRRPDKKGTVVTGRLEEPKDTLQREHWKLRHTFVEFDDPYYGKILVQDSSFHQMSRTPGRIKWPCRPIGADNALIYKKFLGYGPSKLEELKSKGVL
;
A
#
# COMPACT_ATOMS: atom_id res chain seq x y z
N TYR A 1 2.81 11.85 14.50
CA TYR A 1 1.47 12.14 13.96
C TYR A 1 1.64 12.84 12.62
N ASP A 2 0.67 12.77 11.73
CA ASP A 2 0.68 13.52 10.47
C ASP A 2 0.37 15.00 10.76
N TYR A 3 1.27 15.89 10.35
CA TYR A 3 1.17 17.34 10.60
C TYR A 3 0.36 18.09 9.54
N ALA A 4 0.01 17.42 8.44
CA ALA A 4 -0.79 17.99 7.36
C ALA A 4 -2.22 17.46 7.37
N VAL A 5 -2.42 16.20 7.78
CA VAL A 5 -3.69 15.48 7.63
C VAL A 5 -3.99 14.63 8.88
N PHE A 6 -4.76 15.14 9.84
CA PHE A 6 -5.10 14.40 11.06
C PHE A 6 -6.60 14.55 11.46
N PRO A 7 -7.27 13.48 11.95
CA PRO A 7 -6.81 12.09 12.03
C PRO A 7 -6.79 11.40 10.66
N TYR A 8 -5.61 10.98 10.22
CA TYR A 8 -5.35 10.11 9.07
C TYR A 8 -4.19 9.23 9.50
N SER A 9 -4.49 8.24 10.34
CA SER A 9 -3.49 7.57 11.18
C SER A 9 -3.85 6.11 11.39
N TYR A 10 -2.90 5.38 11.96
CA TYR A 10 -3.10 4.03 12.45
C TYR A 10 -3.49 4.08 13.92
N PHE A 11 -4.49 3.29 14.30
CA PHE A 11 -5.01 3.16 15.65
C PHE A 11 -4.96 1.71 16.07
N LYS A 12 -4.52 1.43 17.30
CA LYS A 12 -4.56 0.07 17.86
C LYS A 12 -6.00 -0.45 17.90
N CYS A 13 -6.22 -1.64 17.36
CA CYS A 13 -7.48 -2.37 17.45
C CYS A 13 -7.24 -3.74 18.11
N LYS A 14 -8.30 -4.51 18.34
CA LYS A 14 -8.28 -5.78 19.09
C LYS A 14 -7.30 -6.83 18.54
N ASP A 15 -7.08 -6.83 17.23
CA ASP A 15 -6.30 -7.79 16.45
C ASP A 15 -5.09 -7.17 15.74
N GLY A 16 -4.69 -5.94 16.11
CA GLY A 16 -3.54 -5.26 15.52
C GLY A 16 -3.73 -3.76 15.40
N TYR A 17 -3.65 -3.24 14.17
CA TYR A 17 -3.87 -1.83 13.87
C TYR A 17 -4.85 -1.67 12.71
N ALA A 18 -5.70 -0.66 12.81
CA ALA A 18 -6.56 -0.20 11.73
C ALA A 18 -6.17 1.23 11.35
N PHE A 19 -6.07 1.47 10.05
CA PHE A 19 -6.07 2.81 9.48
C PHE A 19 -7.47 3.43 9.62
N LEU A 20 -7.57 4.73 9.93
CA LEU A 20 -8.84 5.46 9.92
C LEU A 20 -8.63 6.90 9.45
N SER A 21 -9.53 7.38 8.58
CA SER A 21 -9.51 8.74 8.04
C SER A 21 -10.65 9.62 8.60
N GLY A 22 -10.33 10.82 9.05
CA GLY A 22 -11.26 11.79 9.62
C GLY A 22 -10.78 13.24 9.50
N PHE A 23 -10.00 13.58 8.48
CA PHE A 23 -9.30 14.86 8.38
C PHE A 23 -10.20 16.11 8.25
N THR A 24 -11.05 16.16 7.22
CA THR A 24 -11.92 17.33 6.97
C THR A 24 -13.00 17.44 8.06
N ASP A 25 -13.53 18.63 8.31
CA ASP A 25 -14.55 18.81 9.36
C ASP A 25 -15.76 17.86 9.20
N PRO A 26 -16.30 17.62 7.99
CA PRO A 26 -17.36 16.63 7.79
C PRO A 26 -16.92 15.19 8.12
N ASN A 27 -15.70 14.81 7.75
CA ASN A 27 -15.17 13.47 8.04
C ASN A 27 -14.89 13.29 9.54
N TRP A 28 -14.40 14.32 10.22
CA TRP A 28 -14.24 14.31 11.68
C TRP A 28 -15.58 14.17 12.40
N ALA A 29 -16.59 14.92 11.95
CA ALA A 29 -17.95 14.82 12.47
C ALA A 29 -18.52 13.40 12.30
N ALA A 30 -18.23 12.75 11.18
CA ALA A 30 -18.59 11.34 10.95
C ALA A 30 -17.86 10.38 11.90
N VAL A 31 -16.54 10.54 12.08
CA VAL A 31 -15.77 9.74 13.05
C VAL A 31 -16.35 9.87 14.46
N CYS A 32 -16.62 11.10 14.90
CA CYS A 32 -17.23 11.36 16.21
C CYS A 32 -18.62 10.74 16.34
N GLU A 33 -19.44 10.77 15.28
CA GLU A 33 -20.77 10.15 15.29
C GLU A 33 -20.68 8.63 15.37
N ILE A 34 -19.80 8.00 14.59
CA ILE A 34 -19.57 6.54 14.61
C ILE A 34 -19.16 6.08 16.02
N MET A 35 -18.30 6.83 16.69
CA MET A 35 -17.86 6.53 18.06
C MET A 35 -18.87 6.93 19.13
N ASN A 36 -19.98 7.59 18.77
CA ASN A 36 -20.92 8.22 19.70
C ASN A 36 -20.26 9.22 20.67
N ARG A 37 -19.38 10.08 20.13
CA ARG A 37 -18.57 11.08 20.86
C ARG A 37 -18.78 12.51 20.35
N PRO A 38 -19.99 13.08 20.51
CA PRO A 38 -20.25 14.47 20.10
C PRO A 38 -19.39 15.49 20.88
N ASP A 39 -18.93 15.14 22.08
CA ASP A 39 -18.00 15.92 22.89
C ASP A 39 -16.64 16.14 22.20
N LEU A 40 -16.10 15.11 21.53
CA LEU A 40 -14.85 15.23 20.76
C LEU A 40 -15.01 16.16 19.56
N GLN A 41 -16.18 16.12 18.91
CA GLN A 41 -16.48 17.03 17.81
C GLN A 41 -16.49 18.49 18.29
N GLN A 42 -17.08 18.75 19.46
CA GLN A 42 -17.12 20.09 20.07
C GLN A 42 -15.76 20.55 20.59
N GLN A 43 -14.92 19.63 21.06
CA GLN A 43 -13.59 19.95 21.57
C GLN A 43 -12.58 20.23 20.45
N PHE A 44 -12.71 19.57 19.30
CA PHE A 44 -11.81 19.72 18.15
C PHE A 44 -12.57 19.97 16.82
N PRO A 45 -13.40 21.03 16.74
CA PRO A 45 -14.31 21.25 15.61
C PRO A 45 -13.58 21.53 14.29
N THR A 46 -12.39 22.13 14.33
CA THR A 46 -11.67 22.58 13.13
C THR A 46 -10.42 21.77 12.83
N ILE A 47 -10.04 21.74 11.55
CA ILE A 47 -8.76 21.17 11.11
C ILE A 47 -7.58 21.73 11.92
N LYS A 48 -7.56 23.05 12.19
CA LYS A 48 -6.48 23.70 12.94
C LYS A 48 -6.31 23.09 14.34
N GLU A 49 -7.40 22.84 15.06
CA GLU A 49 -7.34 22.23 16.39
C GLU A 49 -6.87 20.78 16.33
N ARG A 50 -7.29 20.03 15.30
CA ARG A 50 -6.84 18.64 15.10
C ARG A 50 -5.39 18.53 14.65
N LEU A 51 -4.86 19.53 13.95
CA LEU A 51 -3.45 19.62 13.56
C LEU A 51 -2.56 20.25 14.64
N THR A 52 -3.13 20.79 15.71
CA THR A 52 -2.37 21.33 16.83
C THR A 52 -1.62 20.18 17.53
N PRO A 53 -0.28 20.20 17.61
CA PRO A 53 0.52 19.05 18.07
C PRO A 53 0.12 18.52 19.45
N GLU A 54 -0.29 19.38 20.37
CA GLU A 54 -0.69 19.00 21.73
C GLU A 54 -2.06 18.28 21.78
N ASN A 55 -2.87 18.41 20.74
CA ASN A 55 -4.19 17.78 20.63
C ASN A 55 -4.13 16.41 19.97
N GLN A 56 -3.17 16.19 19.06
CA GLN A 56 -3.05 14.93 18.32
C GLN A 56 -2.92 13.69 19.21
N PRO A 57 -2.08 13.67 20.28
CA PRO A 57 -2.05 12.55 21.21
C PRO A 57 -3.38 12.31 21.93
N LYS A 58 -4.11 13.38 22.26
CA LYS A 58 -5.40 13.29 22.97
C LYS A 58 -6.46 12.66 22.05
N ILE A 59 -6.59 13.19 20.84
CA ILE A 59 -7.51 12.65 19.82
C ILE A 59 -7.14 11.20 19.50
N GLN A 60 -5.85 10.90 19.32
CA GLN A 60 -5.37 9.54 19.08
C GLN A 60 -5.84 8.58 20.19
N HIS A 61 -5.59 8.94 21.45
CA HIS A 61 -5.96 8.14 22.61
C HIS A 61 -7.46 7.87 22.69
N GLU A 62 -8.29 8.88 22.41
CA GLU A 62 -9.74 8.74 22.45
C GLU A 62 -10.28 7.84 21.32
N ILE A 63 -9.70 7.92 20.11
CA ILE A 63 -10.03 7.00 19.02
C ILE A 63 -9.53 5.58 19.32
N GLU A 64 -8.34 5.43 19.93
CA GLU A 64 -7.80 4.13 20.33
C GLU A 64 -8.65 3.43 21.40
N LYS A 65 -9.16 4.17 22.38
CA LYS A 65 -10.10 3.61 23.37
C LYS A 65 -11.32 2.96 22.72
N TRP A 66 -11.82 3.53 21.64
CA TRP A 66 -12.96 3.00 20.92
C TRP A 66 -12.54 1.82 20.03
N THR A 67 -11.52 1.99 19.19
CA THR A 67 -11.07 0.98 18.22
C THR A 67 -10.54 -0.31 18.87
N GLN A 68 -9.99 -0.26 20.08
CA GLN A 68 -9.53 -1.46 20.81
C GLN A 68 -10.65 -2.44 21.19
N ASN A 69 -11.92 -2.03 21.15
CA ASN A 69 -13.04 -2.94 21.42
C ASN A 69 -13.41 -3.80 20.22
N TYR A 70 -12.85 -3.51 19.05
CA TYR A 70 -13.24 -4.11 17.78
C TYR A 70 -12.01 -4.65 17.04
N THR A 71 -12.19 -5.74 16.31
CA THR A 71 -11.24 -6.21 15.30
C THR A 71 -11.24 -5.28 14.09
N SER A 72 -10.19 -5.35 13.28
CA SER A 72 -10.09 -4.58 12.04
C SER A 72 -11.23 -4.85 11.05
N GLU A 73 -11.77 -6.08 11.02
CA GLU A 73 -12.92 -6.46 10.21
C GLU A 73 -14.23 -5.87 10.76
N GLU A 74 -14.47 -5.97 12.07
CA GLU A 74 -15.64 -5.36 12.71
C GLU A 74 -15.65 -3.82 12.51
N LEU A 75 -14.48 -3.18 12.57
CA LEU A 75 -14.34 -1.74 12.25
C LEU A 75 -14.71 -1.44 10.80
N LEU A 76 -14.27 -2.28 9.86
CA LEU A 76 -14.62 -2.17 8.44
C LEU A 76 -16.13 -2.29 8.24
N GLU A 77 -16.79 -3.25 8.89
CA GLU A 77 -18.24 -3.42 8.84
C GLU A 77 -18.97 -2.20 9.40
N ILE A 78 -18.61 -1.73 10.59
CA ILE A 78 -19.22 -0.54 11.22
C ILE A 78 -19.14 0.69 10.30
N ILE A 79 -17.94 0.94 9.75
CA ILE A 79 -17.70 2.10 8.87
C ILE A 79 -18.41 1.93 7.52
N THR A 80 -18.51 0.70 7.01
CA THR A 80 -19.23 0.40 5.78
C THR A 80 -20.73 0.61 5.98
N GLU A 81 -21.32 0.15 7.09
CA GLU A 81 -22.73 0.41 7.41
C GLU A 81 -23.01 1.92 7.55
N TYR A 82 -22.16 2.65 8.27
CA TYR A 82 -22.27 4.11 8.35
C TYR A 82 -22.22 4.77 6.97
N SER A 83 -21.34 4.28 6.09
CA SER A 83 -21.17 4.83 4.74
C SER A 83 -22.39 4.65 3.83
N ARG A 84 -23.29 3.70 4.14
CA ARG A 84 -24.55 3.49 3.42
C ARG A 84 -25.68 4.40 3.88
N ARG A 85 -25.54 5.06 5.03
CA ARG A 85 -26.56 5.97 5.55
C ARG A 85 -26.74 7.19 4.65
N PRO A 86 -27.98 7.59 4.31
CA PRO A 86 -28.24 8.76 3.49
C PRO A 86 -27.95 10.08 4.23
N ASP A 87 -28.01 10.07 5.56
CA ASP A 87 -27.82 11.22 6.46
C ASP A 87 -26.39 11.33 7.01
N LYS A 88 -25.43 10.55 6.47
CA LYS A 88 -24.04 10.56 6.94
C LYS A 88 -23.43 11.97 6.83
N LYS A 89 -22.67 12.36 7.85
CA LYS A 89 -22.04 13.69 7.91
C LYS A 89 -20.82 13.82 7.01
N GLY A 90 -20.16 12.71 6.69
CA GLY A 90 -18.91 12.67 5.96
C GLY A 90 -18.52 11.26 5.56
N THR A 91 -17.31 11.11 5.03
CA THR A 91 -16.77 9.82 4.59
C THR A 91 -15.60 9.43 5.49
N VAL A 92 -15.70 8.24 6.07
CA VAL A 92 -14.65 7.61 6.87
C VAL A 92 -14.18 6.39 6.10
N VAL A 93 -12.88 6.29 5.89
CA VAL A 93 -12.22 5.12 5.29
C VAL A 93 -11.46 4.43 6.39
N THR A 94 -11.53 3.09 6.39
CA THR A 94 -10.71 2.25 7.24
C THR A 94 -10.09 1.12 6.45
N GLY A 95 -9.00 0.58 6.97
CA GLY A 95 -8.37 -0.61 6.43
C GLY A 95 -7.46 -1.24 7.49
N ARG A 96 -7.43 -2.56 7.53
CA ARG A 96 -6.46 -3.30 8.35
C ARG A 96 -5.03 -2.95 7.92
N LEU A 97 -4.14 -2.73 8.88
CA LEU A 97 -2.71 -2.73 8.60
C LEU A 97 -2.25 -4.17 8.42
N GLU A 98 -1.81 -4.51 7.21
CA GLU A 98 -1.36 -5.87 6.89
C GLU A 98 0.13 -6.05 7.12
N GLU A 99 0.51 -7.23 7.58
CA GLU A 99 1.89 -7.68 7.46
C GLU A 99 2.20 -8.15 6.03
N PRO A 100 3.46 -8.09 5.58
CA PRO A 100 3.83 -8.56 4.24
C PRO A 100 3.36 -9.99 3.94
N LYS A 101 3.37 -10.89 4.93
CA LYS A 101 2.90 -12.28 4.77
C LYS A 101 1.40 -12.38 4.54
N ASP A 102 0.60 -11.58 5.26
CA ASP A 102 -0.86 -11.52 5.09
C ASP A 102 -1.21 -11.02 3.68
N THR A 103 -0.51 -9.97 3.23
CA THR A 103 -0.65 -9.44 1.88
C THR A 103 -0.33 -10.51 0.84
N LEU A 104 0.74 -11.29 0.97
CA LEU A 104 1.04 -12.34 -0.01
C LEU A 104 0.00 -13.47 -0.09
N GLN A 105 -0.82 -13.63 0.95
CA GLN A 105 -1.83 -14.71 1.05
C GLN A 105 -3.23 -14.30 0.63
N ARG A 106 -3.52 -13.00 0.45
CA ARG A 106 -4.87 -12.55 0.08
C ARG A 106 -5.29 -13.06 -1.30
N GLU A 107 -6.51 -13.56 -1.37
CA GLU A 107 -7.15 -13.94 -2.62
C GLU A 107 -7.22 -12.78 -3.63
N HIS A 108 -7.43 -11.55 -3.14
CA HIS A 108 -7.46 -10.35 -3.99
C HIS A 108 -6.20 -10.21 -4.86
N TRP A 109 -5.01 -10.37 -4.28
CA TRP A 109 -3.75 -10.23 -5.01
C TRP A 109 -3.48 -11.42 -5.93
N LYS A 110 -3.95 -12.61 -5.55
CA LYS A 110 -3.93 -13.81 -6.40
C LYS A 110 -4.78 -13.63 -7.65
N LEU A 111 -6.03 -13.17 -7.50
CA LEU A 111 -6.95 -12.91 -8.62
C LEU A 111 -6.43 -11.82 -9.57
N ARG A 112 -5.71 -10.85 -9.02
CA ARG A 112 -5.12 -9.75 -9.81
C ARG A 112 -3.79 -10.12 -10.45
N HIS A 113 -3.23 -11.30 -10.18
CA HIS A 113 -1.88 -11.69 -10.58
C HIS A 113 -0.84 -10.62 -10.20
N THR A 114 -0.98 -10.03 -9.00
CA THR A 114 -0.09 -8.95 -8.55
C THR A 114 1.30 -9.46 -8.19
N PHE A 115 1.41 -10.70 -7.74
CA PHE A 115 2.69 -11.37 -7.52
C PHE A 115 2.78 -12.57 -8.47
N VAL A 116 3.95 -12.74 -9.08
CA VAL A 116 4.20 -13.76 -10.10
C VAL A 116 5.42 -14.58 -9.68
N GLU A 117 5.27 -15.90 -9.72
CA GLU A 117 6.36 -16.84 -9.45
C GLU A 117 7.19 -17.07 -10.71
N PHE A 118 8.52 -17.07 -10.54
CA PHE A 118 9.48 -17.41 -11.58
C PHE A 118 10.41 -18.51 -11.09
N ASP A 119 10.74 -19.45 -11.96
CA ASP A 119 11.88 -20.33 -11.79
C ASP A 119 13.06 -19.73 -12.56
N ASP A 120 13.86 -18.91 -11.88
CA ASP A 120 14.97 -18.21 -12.49
C ASP A 120 16.22 -19.12 -12.54
N PRO A 121 16.94 -19.20 -13.68
CA PRO A 121 18.08 -20.10 -13.82
C PRO A 121 19.27 -19.78 -12.90
N TYR A 122 19.31 -18.59 -12.29
CA TYR A 122 20.39 -18.15 -11.41
C TYR A 122 19.94 -18.04 -9.94
N TYR A 123 18.68 -17.68 -9.70
CA TYR A 123 18.16 -17.42 -8.35
C TYR A 123 17.15 -18.47 -7.87
N GLY A 124 16.80 -19.45 -8.72
CA GLY A 124 15.80 -20.46 -8.44
C GLY A 124 14.38 -19.88 -8.36
N LYS A 125 13.53 -20.51 -7.56
CA LYS A 125 12.14 -20.07 -7.37
C LYS A 125 12.09 -18.75 -6.62
N ILE A 126 11.62 -17.71 -7.29
CA ILE A 126 11.44 -16.37 -6.73
C ILE A 126 10.02 -15.84 -6.98
N LEU A 127 9.56 -14.99 -6.07
CA LEU A 127 8.28 -14.29 -6.18
C LEU A 127 8.56 -12.80 -6.40
N VAL A 128 8.01 -12.24 -7.48
CA VAL A 128 8.18 -10.82 -7.81
C VAL A 128 6.83 -10.13 -7.91
N GLN A 129 6.79 -8.84 -7.56
CA GLN A 129 5.62 -8.01 -7.80
C GLN A 129 5.54 -7.65 -9.29
N ASP A 130 4.40 -7.90 -9.92
CA ASP A 130 4.12 -7.47 -11.29
C ASP A 130 3.72 -5.99 -11.33
N SER A 131 4.69 -5.15 -11.67
CA SER A 131 4.51 -3.71 -11.92
C SER A 131 4.46 -3.37 -13.41
N SER A 132 4.25 -4.35 -14.30
CA SER A 132 4.32 -4.15 -15.74
C SER A 132 3.08 -3.47 -16.35
N PHE A 133 2.05 -3.19 -15.54
CA PHE A 133 0.72 -2.81 -16.03
C PHE A 133 0.08 -3.92 -16.89
N HIS A 134 0.20 -5.18 -16.46
CA HIS A 134 -0.31 -6.38 -17.14
C HIS A 134 -1.83 -6.38 -17.37
N GLN A 135 -2.57 -5.53 -16.67
CA GLN A 135 -4.03 -5.39 -16.80
C GLN A 135 -4.47 -4.38 -17.89
N MET A 136 -3.54 -3.78 -18.64
CA MET A 136 -3.92 -2.91 -19.77
C MET A 136 -4.65 -3.70 -20.86
N SER A 137 -5.85 -3.25 -21.24
CA SER A 137 -6.74 -3.98 -22.17
C SER A 137 -6.20 -4.13 -23.60
N ARG A 138 -5.34 -3.21 -24.06
CA ARG A 138 -4.78 -3.23 -25.42
C ARG A 138 -3.30 -3.61 -25.48
N THR A 139 -2.53 -3.18 -24.49
CA THR A 139 -1.08 -3.37 -24.44
C THR A 139 -0.66 -3.88 -23.06
N PRO A 140 -1.12 -5.07 -22.66
CA PRO A 140 -0.82 -5.61 -21.35
C PRO A 140 0.69 -5.81 -21.20
N GLY A 141 1.25 -5.24 -20.13
CA GLY A 141 2.63 -5.50 -19.74
C GLY A 141 2.93 -6.98 -19.51
N ARG A 142 4.22 -7.28 -19.54
CA ARG A 142 4.78 -8.59 -19.23
C ARG A 142 6.13 -8.41 -18.54
N ILE A 143 6.36 -9.16 -17.47
CA ILE A 143 7.72 -9.41 -16.99
C ILE A 143 8.34 -10.51 -17.86
N LYS A 144 9.38 -10.18 -18.61
CA LYS A 144 10.06 -11.16 -19.49
C LYS A 144 11.13 -11.96 -18.75
N TRP A 145 11.79 -11.33 -17.79
CA TRP A 145 12.80 -11.93 -16.93
C TRP A 145 12.82 -11.13 -15.61
N PRO A 146 12.87 -11.80 -14.45
CA PRO A 146 12.93 -11.13 -13.16
C PRO A 146 14.35 -10.64 -12.85
N CYS A 147 15.37 -11.39 -13.25
CA CYS A 147 16.77 -11.09 -13.04
C CYS A 147 17.61 -11.50 -14.26
N ARG A 148 18.78 -10.87 -14.44
CA ARG A 148 19.80 -11.29 -15.41
C ARG A 148 21.18 -11.06 -14.78
N PRO A 149 22.15 -11.98 -14.95
CA PRO A 149 23.50 -11.75 -14.46
C PRO A 149 24.17 -10.60 -15.22
N ILE A 150 25.25 -10.08 -14.64
CA ILE A 150 26.09 -9.07 -15.29
C ILE A 150 26.59 -9.63 -16.63
N GLY A 151 26.41 -8.84 -17.70
CA GLY A 151 26.85 -9.22 -19.05
C GLY A 151 25.94 -10.21 -19.79
N ALA A 152 24.80 -10.63 -19.24
CA ALA A 152 23.92 -11.63 -19.85
C ALA A 152 23.44 -11.29 -21.27
N ASP A 153 23.36 -10.00 -21.59
CA ASP A 153 22.89 -9.51 -22.88
C ASP A 153 24.03 -8.96 -23.76
N ASN A 154 25.30 -9.04 -23.33
CA ASN A 154 26.44 -8.49 -24.08
C ASN A 154 26.47 -9.02 -25.52
N ALA A 155 26.37 -10.34 -25.69
CA ALA A 155 26.39 -10.93 -27.03
C ALA A 155 25.23 -10.45 -27.91
N LEU A 156 24.02 -10.30 -27.33
CA LEU A 156 22.84 -9.83 -28.04
C LEU A 156 22.98 -8.36 -28.46
N ILE A 157 23.35 -7.49 -27.52
CA ILE A 157 23.44 -6.04 -27.72
C ILE A 157 24.56 -5.69 -28.70
N TYR A 158 25.77 -6.21 -28.48
CA TYR A 158 26.92 -5.90 -29.33
C TYR A 158 26.73 -6.42 -30.76
N LYS A 159 26.15 -7.60 -30.93
CA LYS A 159 25.80 -8.09 -32.27
C LYS A 159 24.74 -7.22 -32.93
N LYS A 160 23.66 -6.90 -32.21
CA LYS A 160 22.50 -6.18 -32.78
C LYS A 160 22.81 -4.74 -33.14
N PHE A 161 23.58 -4.04 -32.31
CA PHE A 161 23.78 -2.58 -32.45
C PHE A 161 25.16 -2.21 -32.99
N LEU A 162 26.19 -3.04 -32.78
CA LEU A 162 27.56 -2.76 -33.23
C LEU A 162 28.04 -3.71 -34.33
N GLY A 163 27.25 -4.74 -34.68
CA GLY A 163 27.62 -5.74 -35.68
C GLY A 163 28.76 -6.65 -35.24
N TYR A 164 29.09 -6.69 -33.94
CA TYR A 164 30.22 -7.49 -33.46
C TYR A 164 29.84 -8.96 -33.42
N GLY A 165 30.53 -9.75 -34.24
CA GLY A 165 30.42 -11.20 -34.24
C GLY A 165 31.10 -11.85 -33.03
N PRO A 166 30.94 -13.17 -32.85
CA PRO A 166 31.51 -13.91 -31.73
C PRO A 166 33.01 -13.70 -31.55
N SER A 167 33.79 -13.68 -32.65
CA SER A 167 35.24 -13.50 -32.59
C SER A 167 35.65 -12.15 -31.99
N LYS A 168 34.91 -11.08 -32.28
CA LYS A 168 35.20 -9.74 -31.74
C LYS A 168 34.84 -9.65 -30.26
N LEU A 169 33.79 -10.35 -29.83
CA LEU A 169 33.41 -10.41 -28.41
C LEU A 169 34.45 -11.16 -27.57
N GLU A 170 34.97 -12.28 -28.08
CA GLU A 170 36.05 -13.00 -27.41
C GLU A 170 37.34 -12.17 -27.34
N GLU A 171 37.66 -11.40 -28.38
CA GLU A 171 38.77 -10.44 -28.34
C GLU A 171 38.57 -9.41 -27.21
N LEU A 172 37.37 -8.83 -27.08
CA LEU A 172 37.07 -7.83 -26.05
C LEU A 172 37.13 -8.41 -24.63
N LYS A 173 36.61 -9.62 -24.43
CA LYS A 173 36.74 -10.34 -23.15
C LYS A 173 38.20 -10.62 -22.80
N SER A 174 39.00 -11.09 -23.76
CA SER A 174 40.42 -11.39 -23.54
C SER A 174 41.24 -10.15 -23.14
N LYS A 175 40.80 -8.96 -23.56
CA LYS A 175 41.39 -7.67 -23.21
C LYS A 175 40.87 -7.09 -21.89
N GLY A 176 39.96 -7.77 -21.19
CA GLY A 176 39.33 -7.28 -19.97
C GLY A 176 38.37 -6.11 -20.18
N VAL A 177 37.88 -5.92 -21.42
CA VAL A 177 36.91 -4.86 -21.77
C VAL A 177 35.47 -5.31 -21.49
N LEU A 178 35.21 -6.62 -21.54
CA LEU A 178 33.93 -7.28 -21.25
C LEU A 178 34.07 -8.35 -20.16
#